data_AF-F3FKD3-F1
#
_entry.id   AF-F3FKD3-F1
#
_cell.length_a   1.000
_cell.length_b   1.000
_cell.length_c   1.000
_cell.angle_alpha   90.00
_cell.angle_beta   90.00
_cell.angle_gamma   90.00
#
_symmetry.space_group_name_H-M   'P 1'
#
loop_
_entity.id
_entity.type
_entity.pdbx_description
1 polymer ?
#
loop_
_entity_poly.entity_id
_entity_poly.type
_entity_poly.pdbx_seq_one_letter_code
_entity_poly.pdbx_strand_id
1 'polypeptide(L)'
;MSRGLSKSLANVSVSLKLAIGFGLVLLMTLMISATGWFSNQALIDGGDRVTAIAEVNELTLQLRINRMRYEDLYNAETAAQVRSTLDELDAALQTARNLLRSPENLQLLDVQIQATRDYRQSFEDMSKAIETREASRSQMGENADKAVDQADRIEAELLKEDNILAFNGIVGV
;
A
#
# COMPACT_ATOMS: atom_id res chain seq x y z
N MET A 1 54.68 -10.10 -39.33
CA MET A 1 54.58 -8.85 -40.12
C MET A 1 54.82 -7.59 -39.25
N SER A 2 55.86 -7.57 -38.40
CA SER A 2 56.11 -6.49 -37.40
C SER A 2 57.53 -5.89 -37.45
N ARG A 3 58.36 -6.29 -38.42
CA ARG A 3 59.77 -5.88 -38.51
C ARG A 3 60.01 -4.44 -39.00
N GLY A 4 58.98 -3.76 -39.52
CA GLY A 4 59.06 -2.37 -39.99
C GLY A 4 58.81 -1.30 -38.91
N LEU A 5 57.96 -1.61 -37.92
CA LEU A 5 57.60 -0.67 -36.85
C LEU A 5 58.77 -0.41 -35.90
N SER A 6 59.58 -1.43 -35.60
CA SER A 6 60.76 -1.30 -34.73
C SER A 6 61.86 -0.43 -35.34
N LYS A 7 62.07 -0.48 -36.67
CA LYS A 7 63.03 0.38 -37.37
C LYS A 7 62.55 1.83 -37.47
N SER A 8 61.26 2.06 -37.68
CA SER A 8 60.70 3.41 -37.70
C SER A 8 60.73 4.07 -36.31
N LEU A 9 60.54 3.30 -35.23
CA LEU A 9 60.62 3.82 -33.86
C LEU A 9 62.07 4.06 -33.40
N ALA A 10 63.07 3.42 -34.00
CA ALA A 10 64.47 3.57 -33.59
C ALA A 10 65.05 4.97 -33.91
N ASN A 11 64.60 5.61 -35.00
CA ASN A 11 65.08 6.92 -35.47
C ASN A 11 64.13 8.09 -35.12
N VAL A 12 63.17 7.83 -34.25
CA VAL A 12 62.19 8.82 -33.82
C VAL A 12 62.64 9.37 -32.46
N SER A 13 62.54 10.70 -32.31
CA SER A 13 62.94 11.42 -31.11
C SER A 13 62.36 10.79 -29.86
N VAL A 14 63.14 10.81 -28.77
CA VAL A 14 62.76 10.31 -27.45
C VAL A 14 61.37 10.83 -27.02
N SER A 15 61.01 12.04 -27.43
CA SER A 15 59.70 12.66 -27.20
C SER A 15 58.50 11.88 -27.77
N LEU A 16 58.60 11.24 -28.95
CA LEU A 16 57.45 10.50 -29.50
C LEU A 16 57.27 9.15 -28.81
N LYS A 17 58.37 8.48 -28.43
CA LYS A 17 58.30 7.25 -27.62
C LYS A 17 57.64 7.51 -26.28
N LEU A 18 57.97 8.65 -25.66
CA LEU A 18 57.36 9.12 -24.42
C LEU A 18 55.88 9.45 -24.61
N ALA A 19 55.52 10.16 -25.67
CA ALA A 19 54.13 10.51 -25.98
C ALA A 19 53.25 9.28 -26.24
N ILE A 20 53.78 8.23 -26.90
CA ILE A 20 53.06 6.97 -27.11
C ILE A 20 52.80 6.26 -25.79
N GLY A 21 53.81 6.15 -24.93
CA GLY A 21 53.66 5.54 -23.60
C GLY A 21 52.68 6.32 -22.72
N PHE A 22 52.80 7.65 -22.70
CA PHE A 22 51.91 8.54 -21.96
C PHE A 22 50.47 8.49 -22.48
N GLY A 23 50.28 8.50 -23.80
CA GLY A 23 48.95 8.39 -24.42
C GLY A 23 48.28 7.05 -24.14
N LEU A 24 49.05 5.94 -24.11
CA LEU A 24 48.52 4.63 -23.72
C LEU A 24 48.01 4.62 -22.28
N VAL A 25 48.77 5.21 -21.34
CA VAL A 25 48.35 5.34 -19.95
C VAL A 25 47.09 6.20 -19.85
N LEU A 26 47.05 7.33 -20.55
CA LEU A 26 45.90 8.23 -20.54
C LEU A 26 44.62 7.56 -21.10
N LEU A 27 44.78 6.72 -22.13
CA LEU A 27 43.69 5.91 -22.69
C LEU A 27 43.22 4.84 -21.69
N MET A 28 44.14 4.15 -21.02
CA MET A 28 43.79 3.21 -19.95
C MET A 28 43.06 3.90 -18.80
N THR A 29 43.51 5.08 -18.38
CA THR A 29 42.82 5.89 -17.36
C THR A 29 41.42 6.28 -17.79
N LEU A 30 41.24 6.70 -19.05
CA LEU A 30 39.92 7.02 -19.62
C LEU A 30 38.99 5.81 -19.61
N MET A 31 39.48 4.62 -19.99
CA MET A 31 38.70 3.38 -19.91
C MET A 31 38.29 3.06 -18.47
N ILE A 32 39.22 3.11 -17.52
CA ILE A 32 38.92 2.83 -16.11
C ILE A 32 37.88 3.83 -15.58
N SER A 33 38.06 5.12 -15.86
CA SER A 33 37.10 6.16 -15.48
C SER A 33 35.71 5.93 -16.08
N ALA A 34 35.63 5.59 -17.37
CA ALA A 34 34.37 5.27 -18.03
C ALA A 34 33.71 4.02 -17.41
N THR A 35 34.46 2.95 -17.16
CA THR A 35 33.93 1.75 -16.52
C THR A 35 33.45 2.00 -15.09
N GLY A 36 34.17 2.82 -14.31
CA GLY A 36 33.75 3.23 -12.98
C GLY A 36 32.45 4.04 -13.01
N TRP A 37 32.31 4.94 -13.98
CA TRP A 37 31.09 5.72 -14.19
C TRP A 37 29.89 4.84 -14.58
N PHE A 38 30.06 3.95 -15.56
CA PHE A 38 28.99 3.02 -15.96
C PHE A 38 28.62 2.02 -14.85
N SER A 39 29.59 1.56 -14.07
CA SER A 39 29.35 0.69 -12.91
C SER A 39 28.53 1.40 -11.83
N ASN A 40 28.80 2.68 -11.57
CA ASN A 40 28.05 3.45 -10.57
C ASN A 40 26.59 3.68 -11.02
N GLN A 41 26.37 3.94 -12.30
CA GLN A 41 25.01 4.08 -12.87
C GLN A 41 24.22 2.78 -12.80
N ALA A 42 24.84 1.63 -13.06
CA ALA A 42 24.19 0.32 -12.94
C ALA A 42 23.79 -0.02 -11.49
N LEU A 43 24.55 0.46 -10.50
CA LEU A 43 24.23 0.31 -9.08
C LEU A 43 23.05 1.20 -8.65
N ILE A 44 22.95 2.41 -9.18
CA ILE A 44 21.82 3.32 -8.94
C ILE A 44 20.52 2.72 -9.50
N ASP A 45 20.52 2.24 -10.75
CA ASP A 45 19.37 1.55 -11.37
C ASP A 45 18.91 0.31 -10.57
N GLY A 46 19.84 -0.42 -9.95
CA GLY A 46 19.54 -1.54 -9.06
C GLY A 46 18.97 -1.08 -7.72
N GLY A 47 19.52 0.00 -7.16
CA GLY A 47 19.06 0.62 -5.92
C GLY A 47 17.62 1.12 -6.00
N ASP A 48 17.27 1.81 -7.08
CA ASP A 48 15.90 2.32 -7.30
C ASP A 48 14.87 1.19 -7.36
N ARG A 49 15.23 0.04 -7.96
CA ARG A 49 14.36 -1.15 -7.98
C ARG A 49 14.16 -1.73 -6.58
N VAL A 50 15.21 -1.86 -5.79
CA VAL A 50 15.13 -2.39 -4.42
C VAL A 50 14.28 -1.47 -3.55
N THR A 51 14.46 -0.15 -3.68
CA THR A 51 13.66 0.85 -2.98
C THR A 51 12.18 0.75 -3.35
N ALA A 52 11.86 0.65 -4.65
CA ALA A 52 10.47 0.53 -5.09
C ALA A 52 9.77 -0.74 -4.57
N ILE A 53 10.49 -1.87 -4.52
CA ILE A 53 9.94 -3.11 -3.94
C ILE A 53 9.79 -3.01 -2.41
N ALA A 54 10.72 -2.34 -1.74
CA ALA A 54 10.62 -2.07 -0.30
C ALA A 54 9.39 -1.22 0.02
N GLU A 55 9.13 -0.18 -0.77
CA GLU A 55 7.95 0.69 -0.65
C GLU A 55 6.64 -0.10 -0.85
N VAL A 56 6.57 -0.95 -1.88
CA VAL A 56 5.42 -1.86 -2.09
C VAL A 56 5.17 -2.75 -0.87
N ASN A 57 6.23 -3.29 -0.26
CA ASN A 57 6.10 -4.13 0.94
C ASN A 57 5.62 -3.32 2.16
N GLU A 58 6.21 -2.15 2.40
CA GLU A 58 5.81 -1.26 3.48
C GLU A 58 4.33 -0.86 3.36
N LEU A 59 3.89 -0.43 2.17
CA LEU A 59 2.49 -0.09 1.92
C LEU A 59 1.56 -1.30 2.06
N THR A 60 2.00 -2.50 1.69
CA THR A 60 1.24 -3.74 1.92
C THR A 60 1.04 -4.01 3.42
N LEU A 61 2.06 -3.78 4.24
CA LEU A 61 1.95 -3.92 5.70
C LEU A 61 1.07 -2.82 6.30
N GLN A 62 1.24 -1.58 5.84
CA GLN A 62 0.42 -0.45 6.27
C GLN A 62 -1.06 -0.67 5.93
N LEU A 63 -1.35 -1.26 4.76
CA LEU A 63 -2.69 -1.64 4.34
C LEU A 63 -3.31 -2.63 5.32
N ARG A 64 -2.54 -3.65 5.74
CA ARG A 64 -2.99 -4.63 6.74
C ARG A 64 -3.28 -3.98 8.08
N ILE A 65 -2.44 -3.03 8.52
CA ILE A 65 -2.64 -2.28 9.77
C ILE A 65 -3.93 -1.45 9.69
N ASN A 66 -4.11 -0.71 8.60
CA ASN A 66 -5.30 0.13 8.41
C ASN A 66 -6.57 -0.71 8.30
N ARG A 67 -6.52 -1.89 7.67
CA ARG A 67 -7.64 -2.83 7.66
C ARG A 67 -7.99 -3.29 9.07
N MET A 68 -7.01 -3.70 9.88
CA MET A 68 -7.27 -4.12 11.27
C MET A 68 -7.90 -2.98 12.09
N ARG A 69 -7.46 -1.74 11.89
CA ARG A 69 -8.08 -0.57 12.56
C ARG A 69 -9.52 -0.33 12.08
N TYR A 70 -9.82 -0.59 10.82
CA TYR A 70 -11.19 -0.54 10.31
C TYR A 70 -12.06 -1.66 10.88
N GLU A 71 -11.54 -2.88 10.99
CA GLU A 71 -12.23 -4.03 11.59
C GLU A 71 -12.46 -3.88 13.11
N ASP A 72 -11.73 -2.97 13.78
CA ASP A 72 -11.92 -2.64 15.19
C ASP A 72 -12.96 -1.52 15.38
N LEU A 73 -12.89 -0.46 14.57
CA LEU A 73 -13.67 0.76 14.79
C LEU A 73 -14.90 0.90 13.89
N TYR A 74 -14.97 0.20 12.77
CA TYR A 74 -16.08 0.20 11.80
C TYR A 74 -16.56 1.60 11.37
N ASN A 75 -15.65 2.57 11.27
CA ASN A 75 -16.01 3.96 10.99
C ASN A 75 -15.49 4.43 9.62
N ALA A 76 -16.05 5.54 9.14
CA ALA A 76 -15.74 6.09 7.82
C ALA A 76 -14.28 6.57 7.71
N GLU A 77 -13.68 7.03 8.80
CA GLU A 77 -12.29 7.51 8.82
C GLU A 77 -11.30 6.37 8.58
N THR A 78 -11.43 5.27 9.31
CA THR A 78 -10.57 4.09 9.13
C THR A 78 -10.82 3.43 7.78
N ALA A 79 -12.05 3.44 7.27
CA ALA A 79 -12.33 3.00 5.90
C ALA A 79 -11.62 3.87 4.85
N ALA A 80 -11.60 5.20 5.03
CA ALA A 80 -10.89 6.12 4.15
C ALA A 80 -9.36 5.89 4.19
N GLN A 81 -8.80 5.59 5.36
CA GLN A 81 -7.37 5.26 5.51
C GLN A 81 -7.00 3.98 4.73
N VAL A 82 -7.85 2.96 4.75
CA VAL A 82 -7.63 1.75 3.92
C VAL A 82 -7.63 2.10 2.43
N ARG A 83 -8.62 2.90 1.98
CA ARG A 83 -8.70 3.32 0.57
C ARG A 83 -7.48 4.15 0.14
N SER A 84 -7.05 5.11 0.95
CA SER A 84 -5.83 5.90 0.70
C SER A 84 -4.60 5.00 0.55
N THR A 85 -4.44 4.03 1.45
CA THR A 85 -3.28 3.12 1.40
C THR A 85 -3.33 2.20 0.17
N LEU A 86 -4.53 1.82 -0.29
CA LEU A 86 -4.68 1.10 -1.56
C LEU A 86 -4.28 1.96 -2.75
N ASP A 87 -4.64 3.24 -2.76
CA ASP A 87 -4.27 4.17 -3.83
C ASP A 87 -2.75 4.40 -3.88
N GLU A 88 -2.12 4.55 -2.71
CA GLU A 88 -0.66 4.63 -2.57
C GLU A 88 0.02 3.34 -3.04
N LEU A 89 -0.51 2.16 -2.64
CA LEU A 89 0.01 0.86 -3.07
C LEU A 89 -0.10 0.67 -4.59
N ASP A 90 -1.22 1.08 -5.20
CA ASP A 90 -1.39 1.03 -6.65
C ASP A 90 -0.35 1.92 -7.36
N ALA A 91 -0.08 3.12 -6.84
CA ALA A 91 0.94 4.01 -7.39
C ALA A 91 2.35 3.41 -7.25
N ALA A 92 2.69 2.85 -6.09
CA ALA A 92 3.98 2.20 -5.86
C ALA A 92 4.19 0.98 -6.76
N LEU A 93 3.14 0.17 -6.99
CA LEU A 93 3.18 -0.96 -7.91
C LEU A 93 3.43 -0.48 -9.36
N GLN A 94 2.80 0.62 -9.80
CA GLN A 94 3.09 1.18 -11.14
C GLN A 94 4.53 1.70 -11.25
N THR A 95 5.04 2.36 -10.21
CA THR A 95 6.44 2.80 -10.16
C THR A 95 7.40 1.62 -10.25
N ALA A 96 7.18 0.56 -9.46
CA ALA A 96 7.99 -0.66 -9.51
C ALA A 96 7.95 -1.30 -10.91
N ARG A 97 6.78 -1.28 -11.57
CA ARG A 97 6.61 -1.84 -12.93
C ARG A 97 7.48 -1.14 -13.97
N ASN A 98 7.60 0.18 -13.86
CA ASN A 98 8.40 0.99 -14.79
C ASN A 98 9.91 0.82 -14.59
N LEU A 99 10.34 0.42 -13.39
CA LEU A 99 11.76 0.23 -13.06
C LEU A 99 12.28 -1.18 -13.36
N LEU A 100 11.39 -2.18 -13.35
CA LEU A 100 11.73 -3.58 -13.61
C LEU A 100 11.89 -3.86 -15.11
N ARG A 101 12.95 -4.60 -15.47
CA ARG A 101 13.26 -4.97 -16.86
C ARG A 101 13.12 -6.47 -17.16
N SER A 102 13.10 -7.32 -16.13
CA SER A 102 12.95 -8.77 -16.32
C SER A 102 11.48 -9.13 -16.57
N PRO A 103 11.15 -9.88 -17.64
CA PRO A 103 9.79 -10.34 -17.89
C PRO A 103 9.19 -11.14 -16.73
N GLU A 104 10.01 -11.95 -16.03
CA GLU A 104 9.57 -12.73 -14.88
C GLU A 104 9.14 -11.83 -13.72
N ASN A 105 9.92 -10.78 -13.42
CA ASN A 105 9.57 -9.83 -12.36
C ASN A 105 8.33 -9.01 -12.72
N LEU A 106 8.17 -8.63 -14.00
CA LEU A 106 6.97 -7.95 -14.48
C LEU A 106 5.74 -8.83 -14.32
N GLN A 107 5.85 -10.14 -14.59
CA GLN A 107 4.74 -11.09 -14.41
C GLN A 107 4.34 -11.23 -12.94
N LEU A 108 5.31 -11.35 -12.03
CA LEU A 108 5.04 -11.37 -10.59
C LEU A 108 4.36 -10.09 -10.12
N LEU A 109 4.80 -8.94 -10.64
CA LEU A 109 4.20 -7.66 -10.30
C LEU A 109 2.79 -7.49 -10.88
N ASP A 110 2.55 -7.97 -12.10
CA ASP A 110 1.21 -7.95 -12.71
C ASP A 110 0.22 -8.82 -11.89
N VAL A 111 0.68 -9.95 -11.34
CA VAL A 111 -0.11 -10.74 -10.37
C VAL A 111 -0.40 -9.93 -9.11
N GLN A 112 0.57 -9.19 -8.58
CA GLN A 112 0.37 -8.37 -7.40
C GLN A 112 -0.58 -7.19 -7.65
N ILE A 113 -0.49 -6.54 -8.81
CA ILE A 113 -1.44 -5.50 -9.26
C ILE A 113 -2.86 -6.08 -9.32
N GLN A 114 -3.02 -7.28 -9.89
CA GLN A 114 -4.33 -7.90 -9.94
C GLN A 114 -4.85 -8.24 -8.54
N ALA A 115 -4.01 -8.79 -7.66
CA ALA A 115 -4.38 -9.09 -6.27
C ALA A 115 -4.81 -7.83 -5.49
N THR A 116 -4.15 -6.68 -5.71
CA THR A 116 -4.54 -5.40 -5.08
C THR A 116 -5.91 -4.93 -5.56
N ARG A 117 -6.23 -5.10 -6.85
CA ARG A 117 -7.57 -4.78 -7.40
C ARG A 117 -8.65 -5.68 -6.82
N ASP A 118 -8.40 -6.99 -6.78
CA ASP A 118 -9.34 -7.96 -6.22
C ASP A 118 -9.58 -7.70 -4.73
N TYR A 119 -8.52 -7.32 -4.01
CA TYR A 119 -8.60 -6.89 -2.62
C TYR A 119 -9.44 -5.63 -2.45
N ARG A 120 -9.24 -4.60 -3.30
CA ARG A 120 -10.04 -3.36 -3.27
C ARG A 120 -11.52 -3.66 -3.41
N GLN A 121 -11.90 -4.49 -4.37
CA GLN A 121 -13.29 -4.90 -4.56
C GLN A 121 -13.83 -5.62 -3.32
N SER A 122 -13.07 -6.58 -2.79
CA SER A 122 -13.44 -7.34 -1.59
C SER A 122 -13.61 -6.43 -0.37
N PHE A 123 -12.75 -5.41 -0.23
CA PHE A 123 -12.84 -4.43 0.84
C PHE A 123 -14.10 -3.56 0.70
N GLU A 124 -14.44 -3.10 -0.51
CA GLU A 124 -15.66 -2.34 -0.74
C GLU A 124 -16.93 -3.14 -0.39
N ASP A 125 -16.97 -4.42 -0.77
CA ASP A 125 -18.09 -5.29 -0.47
C ASP A 125 -18.22 -5.54 1.04
N MET A 126 -17.08 -5.76 1.72
CA MET A 126 -17.02 -5.87 3.17
C MET A 126 -17.51 -4.59 3.85
N SER A 127 -17.05 -3.42 3.40
CA SER A 127 -17.45 -2.13 3.97
C SER A 127 -18.96 -1.88 3.83
N LYS A 128 -19.54 -2.15 2.65
CA LYS A 128 -20.99 -2.03 2.43
C LYS A 128 -21.79 -2.95 3.36
N ALA A 129 -21.33 -4.19 3.54
CA ALA A 129 -21.98 -5.15 4.43
C ALA A 129 -21.93 -4.70 5.89
N ILE A 130 -20.79 -4.15 6.34
CA ILE A 130 -20.63 -3.59 7.69
C ILE A 130 -21.53 -2.37 7.88
N GLU A 131 -21.55 -1.44 6.94
CA GLU A 131 -22.42 -0.25 7.01
C GLU A 131 -23.90 -0.64 7.15
N THR A 132 -24.34 -1.65 6.38
CA THR A 132 -25.70 -2.19 6.46
C THR A 132 -25.98 -2.84 7.82
N ARG A 133 -25.00 -3.58 8.37
CA ARG A 133 -25.10 -4.22 9.69
C ARG A 133 -25.23 -3.18 10.79
N GLU A 134 -24.41 -2.14 10.79
CA GLU A 134 -24.43 -1.10 11.82
C GLU A 134 -25.71 -0.26 11.74
N ALA A 135 -26.20 0.05 10.54
CA ALA A 135 -27.51 0.68 10.36
C ALA A 135 -28.66 -0.17 10.94
N SER A 136 -28.62 -1.49 10.69
CA SER A 136 -29.61 -2.42 11.25
C SER A 136 -29.55 -2.51 12.78
N ARG A 137 -28.34 -2.50 13.35
CA ARG A 137 -28.13 -2.49 14.81
C ARG A 137 -28.69 -1.22 15.45
N SER A 138 -28.46 -0.06 14.84
CA SER A 138 -29.04 1.21 15.29
C SER A 138 -30.57 1.13 15.29
N GLN A 139 -31.17 0.63 14.21
CA GLN A 139 -32.63 0.50 14.11
C GLN A 139 -33.20 -0.47 15.15
N MET A 140 -32.50 -1.58 15.42
CA MET A 140 -32.89 -2.53 16.46
C MET A 140 -32.83 -1.91 17.86
N GLY A 141 -31.82 -1.09 18.15
CA GLY A 141 -31.72 -0.33 19.41
C GLY A 141 -32.92 0.61 19.59
N GLU A 142 -33.21 1.44 18.59
CA GLU A 142 -34.37 2.34 18.64
C GLU A 142 -35.71 1.60 18.80
N ASN A 143 -35.85 0.44 18.17
CA ASN A 143 -37.06 -0.37 18.29
C ASN A 143 -37.18 -1.04 19.66
N ALA A 144 -36.06 -1.45 20.27
CA ALA A 144 -36.03 -1.97 21.63
C ALA A 144 -36.42 -0.88 22.64
N ASP A 145 -35.89 0.34 22.49
CA ASP A 145 -36.25 1.48 23.33
C ASP A 145 -37.75 1.78 23.24
N LYS A 146 -38.31 1.80 22.02
CA LYS A 146 -39.77 1.97 21.81
C LYS A 146 -40.58 0.85 22.43
N ALA A 147 -40.10 -0.39 22.42
CA ALA A 147 -40.80 -1.51 23.01
C ALA A 147 -40.80 -1.44 24.55
N VAL A 148 -39.70 -1.00 25.15
CA VAL A 148 -39.61 -0.73 26.60
C VAL A 148 -40.58 0.39 26.98
N ASP A 149 -40.56 1.51 26.26
CA ASP A 149 -41.50 2.63 26.49
C ASP A 149 -42.96 2.20 26.40
N GLN A 150 -43.30 1.30 25.48
CA GLN A 150 -44.66 0.77 25.35
C GLN A 150 -45.03 -0.17 26.49
N ALA A 151 -44.10 -1.03 26.93
CA ALA A 151 -44.31 -1.91 28.07
C ALA A 151 -44.55 -1.11 29.36
N ASP A 152 -43.75 -0.06 29.60
CA ASP A 152 -43.89 0.82 30.77
C ASP A 152 -45.25 1.52 30.80
N ARG A 153 -45.78 1.93 29.63
CA ARG A 153 -47.13 2.53 29.52
C ARG A 153 -48.21 1.52 29.86
N ILE A 154 -48.11 0.29 29.37
CA ILE A 154 -49.07 -0.78 29.66
C ILE A 154 -49.06 -1.08 31.17
N GLU A 155 -47.89 -1.20 31.78
CA GLU A 155 -47.77 -1.41 33.24
C GLU A 155 -48.42 -0.26 34.02
N ALA A 156 -48.16 1.00 33.63
CA ALA A 156 -48.75 2.17 34.27
C ALA A 156 -50.27 2.23 34.11
N GLU A 157 -50.84 1.76 33.00
CA GLU A 157 -52.29 1.66 32.79
C GLU A 157 -52.91 0.56 33.66
N LEU A 158 -52.28 -0.62 33.71
CA LEU A 158 -52.73 -1.75 34.54
C LEU A 158 -52.74 -1.40 36.04
N LEU A 159 -51.69 -0.73 36.53
CA LEU A 159 -51.62 -0.27 37.93
C LEU A 159 -52.69 0.77 38.28
N LYS A 160 -53.15 1.56 37.30
CA LYS A 160 -54.28 2.48 37.50
C LYS A 160 -55.60 1.72 37.55
N GLU A 161 -55.84 0.77 36.64
CA GLU A 161 -57.05 -0.06 36.66
C GLU A 161 -57.17 -0.86 37.96
N ASP A 162 -56.10 -1.49 38.43
CA ASP A 162 -56.10 -2.29 39.66
C ASP A 162 -56.40 -1.43 40.90
N ASN A 163 -55.85 -0.20 40.94
CA ASN A 163 -56.21 0.79 41.97
C ASN A 163 -57.69 1.22 41.92
N ILE A 164 -58.27 1.35 40.73
CA ILE A 164 -59.70 1.67 40.58
C ILE A 164 -60.57 0.51 41.06
N LEU A 165 -60.20 -0.73 40.74
CA LEU A 165 -60.91 -1.93 41.21
C LEU A 165 -60.83 -2.06 42.73
N ALA A 166 -59.66 -1.81 43.33
CA ALA A 166 -59.48 -1.80 44.78
C ALA A 166 -60.29 -0.68 45.47
N PHE A 167 -60.33 0.53 44.87
CA PHE A 167 -61.13 1.64 45.38
C PHE A 167 -62.63 1.35 45.32
N ASN A 168 -63.13 0.76 44.23
CA ASN A 168 -64.55 0.44 44.07
C ASN A 168 -65.02 -0.67 45.04
N GLY A 169 -64.11 -1.56 45.47
CA GLY A 169 -64.37 -2.54 46.53
C GLY A 169 -64.46 -1.94 47.94
N ILE A 170 -63.86 -0.77 48.18
CA ILE A 170 -63.90 -0.06 49.47
C ILE A 170 -65.05 0.95 49.53
N VAL A 171 -65.44 1.52 48.37
CA VAL A 171 -66.51 2.54 48.25
C VAL A 171 -67.84 1.94 47.76
N GLY A 172 -67.96 0.61 47.78
CA GLY A 172 -69.23 -0.09 47.61
C GLY A 172 -70.23 0.30 48.71
N VAL A 173 -71.31 0.94 48.24
CA VAL A 173 -72.63 1.11 48.85
C VAL A 173 -73.26 -0.24 49.18
#